data_AF-A0A840FJL1-F1
#
_entry.id   AF-A0A840FJL1-F1
#
_cell.length_a   1.000
_cell.length_b   1.000
_cell.length_c   1.000
_cell.angle_alpha   90.00
_cell.angle_beta   90.00
_cell.angle_gamma   90.00
#
_symmetry.space_group_name_H-M   'P 1'
#
loop_
_entity.id
_entity.type
_entity.pdbx_description
1 polymer ?
#
loop_
_entity_poly.entity_id
_entity_poly.type
_entity_poly.pdbx_seq_one_letter_code
_entity_poly.pdbx_strand_id
1 'polypeptide(L)'
;MAHFILTFRIASDKGYQERYDSFVDAVHKLAGGAGKVWDETTSFYAFSTNSTAQHVLNHLYVRSDFDSTKDMMVVIDVDTRTKATIGPLKYEVLLTSYLGF
;
A
#
# COMPACT_ATOMS: atom_id res chain seq x y z
N MET A 1 -10.67 14.26 4.06
CA MET A 1 -10.43 12.82 4.26
C MET A 1 -10.51 12.17 2.91
N ALA A 2 -9.42 11.54 2.47
CA ALA A 2 -9.33 10.87 1.19
C ALA A 2 -9.42 9.35 1.40
N HIS A 3 -9.96 8.65 0.41
CA HIS A 3 -10.14 7.21 0.42
C HIS A 3 -9.05 6.54 -0.42
N PHE A 4 -8.50 5.46 0.10
CA PHE A 4 -7.38 4.77 -0.50
C PHE A 4 -7.67 3.30 -0.71
N ILE A 5 -7.21 2.82 -1.86
CA ILE A 5 -6.97 1.41 -2.09
C ILE A 5 -5.46 1.20 -2.02
N LEU A 6 -5.04 0.28 -1.16
CA LEU A 6 -3.67 -0.19 -1.09
C LEU A 6 -3.65 -1.65 -1.52
N THR A 7 -2.86 -1.96 -2.54
CA THR A 7 -2.53 -3.35 -2.87
C THR A 7 -1.04 -3.54 -2.84
N PHE A 8 -0.60 -4.73 -2.43
CA PHE A 8 0.80 -4.99 -2.16
C PHE A 8 1.18 -6.43 -2.46
N ARG A 9 2.49 -6.68 -2.51
CA ARG A 9 3.04 -8.04 -2.52
C ARG A 9 4.33 -8.00 -1.72
N ILE A 10 4.35 -8.76 -0.62
CA ILE A 10 5.58 -9.05 0.10
C ILE A 10 6.21 -10.30 -0.52
N ALA A 11 7.50 -10.24 -0.86
CA ALA A 11 8.21 -11.35 -1.47
C ALA A 11 8.24 -12.57 -0.52
N SER A 12 7.90 -13.75 -1.05
CA SER A 12 7.94 -15.00 -0.30
C SER A 12 9.39 -15.46 -0.15
N ASP A 13 10.01 -15.08 0.97
CA ASP A 13 11.38 -15.43 1.30
C ASP A 13 11.56 -15.60 2.83
N LYS A 14 12.81 -15.82 3.26
CA LYS A 14 13.16 -15.79 4.67
C LYS A 14 12.95 -14.36 5.19
N GLY A 15 12.01 -14.20 6.13
CA GLY A 15 11.59 -12.91 6.67
C GLY A 15 10.27 -12.39 6.09
N TYR A 16 9.57 -13.16 5.25
CA TYR A 16 8.23 -12.81 4.75
C TYR A 16 7.27 -12.40 5.88
N GLN A 17 7.15 -13.25 6.91
CA GLN A 17 6.18 -13.04 7.99
C GLN A 17 6.47 -11.76 8.79
N GLU A 18 7.73 -11.52 9.13
CA GLU A 18 8.17 -10.32 9.85
C GLU A 18 7.83 -9.05 9.07
N ARG A 19 8.15 -9.01 7.76
CA ARG A 19 7.81 -7.86 6.91
C ARG A 19 6.32 -7.68 6.72
N TYR A 20 5.58 -8.79 6.56
CA TYR A 20 4.13 -8.75 6.46
C TYR A 20 3.52 -8.16 7.73
N ASP A 21 3.84 -8.70 8.90
CA ASP A 21 3.27 -8.25 10.17
C ASP A 21 3.60 -6.77 10.47
N SER A 22 4.85 -6.38 10.20
CA SER A 22 5.33 -4.99 10.31
C SER A 22 4.58 -4.05 9.35
N PHE A 23 4.35 -4.48 8.12
CA PHE A 23 3.59 -3.71 7.12
C PHE A 23 2.12 -3.55 7.51
N VAL A 24 1.47 -4.63 7.95
CA VAL A 24 0.07 -4.62 8.39
C VAL A 24 -0.12 -3.68 9.59
N ASP A 25 0.75 -3.79 10.59
CA ASP A 25 0.73 -2.88 11.76
C ASP A 25 0.87 -1.41 11.34
N ALA A 26 1.78 -1.11 10.41
CA ALA A 26 1.96 0.24 9.88
C ALA A 26 0.70 0.77 9.17
N VAL A 27 -0.02 -0.07 8.40
CA VAL A 27 -1.28 0.32 7.74
C VAL A 27 -2.36 0.61 8.76
N HIS A 28 -2.57 -0.26 9.75
CA HIS A 28 -3.58 -0.03 10.78
C HIS A 28 -3.30 1.25 11.57
N LYS A 29 -2.03 1.50 11.94
CA LYS A 29 -1.64 2.74 12.64
C LYS A 29 -1.92 3.97 11.78
N LEU A 30 -1.59 3.94 10.49
CA LEU A 30 -1.84 5.05 9.56
C LEU A 30 -3.34 5.33 9.36
N ALA A 31 -4.17 4.29 9.32
CA ALA A 31 -5.62 4.39 9.16
C ALA A 31 -6.36 4.80 10.44
N GLY A 32 -5.67 4.94 11.57
CA GLY A 32 -6.28 5.34 12.85
C GLY A 32 -6.73 4.16 13.73
N GLY A 33 -6.20 2.95 13.49
CA GLY A 33 -6.32 1.79 14.38
C GLY A 33 -7.18 0.64 13.85
N ALA A 34 -7.51 -0.29 14.75
CA ALA A 34 -8.32 -1.47 14.45
C ALA A 34 -9.75 -1.07 14.00
N GLY A 35 -10.28 -1.79 13.01
CA GLY A 35 -11.62 -1.53 12.45
C GLY A 35 -11.71 -0.30 11.53
N LYS A 36 -10.59 0.34 11.21
CA LYS A 36 -10.51 1.47 10.24
C LYS A 36 -9.99 1.07 8.86
N VAL A 37 -9.63 -0.20 8.71
CA VAL A 37 -9.15 -0.79 7.46
C VAL A 37 -10.10 -1.94 7.13
N TRP A 38 -10.51 -2.02 5.88
CA TRP A 38 -11.14 -3.21 5.31
C TRP A 38 -10.07 -4.06 4.65
N ASP A 39 -9.87 -5.28 5.15
CA ASP A 39 -8.75 -6.15 4.87
C ASP A 39 -9.13 -7.63 4.69
N GLU A 40 -10.40 -7.91 4.35
CA GLU A 40 -10.91 -9.27 4.19
C GLU A 40 -10.22 -10.06 3.07
N THR A 41 -9.73 -9.36 2.04
CA THR A 41 -9.03 -9.99 0.92
C THR A 41 -7.52 -9.95 1.11
N THR A 42 -6.85 -10.96 0.54
CA THR A 42 -5.39 -11.04 0.60
C THR A 42 -4.76 -9.88 -0.16
N SER A 43 -3.82 -9.18 0.48
CA SER A 43 -2.98 -8.17 -0.16
C SER A 43 -3.73 -6.99 -0.78
N PHE A 44 -4.89 -6.66 -0.20
CA PHE A 44 -5.71 -5.52 -0.59
C PHE A 44 -6.33 -4.91 0.66
N TYR A 45 -6.11 -3.61 0.87
CA TYR A 45 -6.67 -2.83 1.96
C TYR A 45 -7.42 -1.62 1.42
N ALA A 46 -8.58 -1.33 2.00
CA ALA A 46 -9.31 -0.09 1.79
C ALA A 46 -9.44 0.67 3.10
N PHE A 47 -9.09 1.95 3.10
CA PHE A 47 -9.13 2.81 4.30
C PHE A 47 -9.23 4.28 3.91
N SER A 48 -9.37 5.15 4.91
CA SER A 48 -9.38 6.60 4.69
C SER A 48 -8.39 7.30 5.62
N THR A 49 -7.79 8.39 5.15
CA THR A 49 -6.91 9.24 5.95
C THR A 49 -6.82 10.65 5.37
N ASN A 50 -6.32 11.61 6.14
CA ASN A 50 -6.07 12.98 5.66
C ASN A 50 -4.63 13.07 5.11
N SER A 51 -4.36 12.39 3.99
CA SER A 51 -3.04 12.32 3.35
C SER A 51 -3.18 12.28 1.83
N THR A 52 -2.04 12.22 1.13
CA THR A 52 -1.97 11.95 -0.31
C THR A 52 -1.45 10.53 -0.55
N ALA A 53 -1.67 9.96 -1.75
CA ALA A 53 -1.15 8.64 -2.09
C ALA A 53 0.37 8.53 -1.88
N GLN A 54 1.14 9.57 -2.24
CA GLN A 54 2.58 9.61 -2.03
C GLN A 54 2.97 9.63 -0.55
N HIS A 55 2.23 10.37 0.28
CA HIS A 55 2.49 10.41 1.72
C HIS A 55 2.20 9.05 2.37
N VAL A 56 1.08 8.42 2.01
CA VAL A 56 0.72 7.07 2.46
C VAL A 56 1.83 6.08 2.11
N LEU A 57 2.28 6.07 0.86
CA LEU A 57 3.36 5.20 0.40
C LEU A 57 4.65 5.43 1.21
N ASN A 58 5.09 6.69 1.32
CA ASN A 58 6.32 7.03 2.03
C ASN A 58 6.23 6.65 3.51
N HIS A 59 5.08 6.85 4.15
CA HIS A 59 4.85 6.48 5.53
C HIS A 59 4.98 4.96 5.70
N LEU A 60 4.30 4.17 4.87
CA LEU A 60 4.36 2.71 4.94
C LEU A 60 5.77 2.19 4.67
N TYR A 61 6.47 2.75 3.69
CA TYR A 61 7.86 2.39 3.39
C TYR A 61 8.80 2.65 4.57
N VAL A 62 8.68 3.81 5.23
CA VAL A 62 9.59 4.21 6.31
C VAL A 62 9.24 3.57 7.66
N ARG A 63 7.97 3.24 7.88
CA ARG A 63 7.44 2.78 9.19
C ARG A 63 7.20 1.28 9.26
N SER A 64 7.57 0.53 8.23
CA SER A 64 7.54 -0.93 8.23
C SER A 64 8.87 -1.49 7.74
N ASP A 65 9.06 -2.80 7.85
CA ASP A 65 10.23 -3.50 7.33
C ASP A 65 10.14 -3.77 5.82
N PHE A 66 9.31 -3.01 5.09
CA PHE A 66 9.11 -3.16 3.65
C PHE A 66 10.42 -2.97 2.88
N ASP A 67 10.77 -3.96 2.05
CA ASP A 67 11.98 -3.93 1.25
C ASP A 67 11.65 -3.63 -0.22
N SER A 68 11.88 -2.38 -0.64
CA SER A 68 11.58 -1.92 -2.01
C SER A 68 12.36 -2.64 -3.12
N THR A 69 13.38 -3.43 -2.80
CA THR A 69 14.10 -4.23 -3.80
C THR A 69 13.35 -5.49 -4.21
N LYS A 70 12.38 -5.95 -3.40
CA LYS A 70 11.69 -7.23 -3.59
C LYS A 70 10.18 -7.18 -3.31
N ASP A 71 9.76 -6.33 -2.39
CA ASP A 71 8.36 -6.05 -2.07
C ASP A 71 7.83 -4.95 -3.01
N MET A 72 6.53 -4.96 -3.24
CA MET A 72 5.86 -3.93 -4.05
C MET A 72 4.57 -3.48 -3.41
N MET A 73 4.23 -2.21 -3.59
CA MET A 73 2.93 -1.66 -3.22
C MET A 73 2.46 -0.62 -4.23
N VAL A 74 1.14 -0.53 -4.35
CA VAL A 74 0.41 0.44 -5.14
C VAL A 74 -0.64 1.06 -4.23
N VAL A 75 -0.52 2.37 -4.04
CA VAL A 75 -1.50 3.19 -3.31
C VAL A 75 -2.29 3.98 -4.34
N ILE A 76 -3.61 3.87 -4.31
CA ILE A 76 -4.52 4.56 -5.21
C ILE A 76 -5.40 5.45 -4.36
N ASP A 77 -5.35 6.75 -4.61
CA ASP A 77 -6.32 7.72 -4.10
C ASP A 77 -7.53 7.73 -5.05
N VAL A 78 -8.67 7.22 -4.58
CA VAL A 78 -9.87 7.08 -5.41
C VAL A 78 -10.59 8.41 -5.60
N ASP A 79 -10.37 9.39 -4.72
CA ASP A 79 -11.04 10.69 -4.78
C ASP A 79 -10.32 11.61 -5.77
N THR A 80 -8.99 11.67 -5.71
CA THR A 80 -8.19 12.53 -6.60
C THR A 80 -7.78 11.87 -7.90
N ARG A 81 -8.04 10.56 -8.06
CA ARG A 81 -7.57 9.75 -9.20
C ARG A 81 -6.07 9.90 -9.39
N THR A 82 -5.33 9.67 -8.31
CA THR A 82 -3.87 9.64 -8.32
C THR A 82 -3.38 8.32 -7.75
N LYS A 83 -2.14 7.96 -8.06
CA LYS A 83 -1.51 6.74 -7.58
C LYS A 83 -0.05 6.98 -7.21
N ALA A 84 0.44 6.22 -6.25
CA ALA A 84 1.85 6.16 -5.88
C ALA A 84 2.26 4.69 -5.82
N THR A 85 3.45 4.38 -6.33
CA THR A 85 3.94 3.00 -6.46
C THR A 85 5.40 2.90 -6.08
N ILE A 86 5.80 1.76 -5.50
CA ILE A 86 7.19 1.45 -5.17
C ILE A 86 7.42 -0.06 -5.26
N GLY A 87 8.64 -0.44 -5.59
CA GLY A 87 9.03 -1.84 -5.79
C GLY A 87 9.37 -2.17 -7.24
N PRO A 88 9.67 -3.45 -7.55
CA PRO A 88 10.05 -3.90 -8.88
C PRO A 88 8.84 -4.00 -9.83
N LEU A 89 8.33 -2.84 -10.29
CA LEU A 89 7.23 -2.71 -11.24
C LEU A 89 7.68 -3.10 -12.65
N LYS A 90 7.12 -4.18 -13.20
CA LYS A 90 7.43 -4.62 -14.59
C LYS A 90 6.52 -4.00 -15.64
N TYR A 91 5.28 -3.66 -15.26
CA TYR A 91 4.21 -3.31 -16.21
C TYR A 91 3.48 -2.02 -15.81
N GLU A 92 4.23 -0.98 -15.45
CA GLU A 92 3.67 0.31 -15.00
C GLU A 92 2.75 0.97 -16.05
N VAL A 93 3.07 0.80 -17.34
CA VAL A 93 2.25 1.31 -18.45
C VAL A 93 0.86 0.67 -18.46
N LEU A 94 0.76 -0.63 -18.17
CA LEU A 94 -0.54 -1.32 -18.09
C LEU A 94 -1.34 -0.84 -16.89
N LEU A 95 -0.68 -0.60 -15.75
CA LEU A 95 -1.34 -0.04 -14.57
C LEU A 95 -1.98 1.31 -14.87
N THR A 96 -1.25 2.23 -15.49
CA THR A 96 -1.78 3.55 -15.87
C THR A 96 -2.91 3.43 -16.90
N SER A 97 -2.75 2.56 -17.90
CA SER A 97 -3.75 2.38 -18.96
C SER A 97 -5.08 1.85 -18.42
N TYR A 98 -5.05 0.92 -17.46
CA TYR A 98 -6.26 0.27 -16.93
C TYR A 98 -6.87 0.97 -15.72
N LEU A 99 -6.12 1.78 -14.98
CA LEU A 99 -6.70 2.71 -14.00
C LEU A 99 -7.36 3.92 -14.67
N GLY A 100 -6.89 4.30 -15.87
CA GLY A 100 -7.40 5.45 -16.60
C GLY A 100 -6.96 6.79 -16.00
N PHE A 101 -5.85 6.80 -15.26
CA PHE A 101 -5.14 7.95 -14.69
C PHE A 101 -3.74 7.53 -14.20
#